data_AF-Q6X9S8-F1
#
_entry.id   AF-Q6X9S8-F1
#
_cell.length_a   1.000
_cell.length_b   1.000
_cell.length_c   1.000
_cell.angle_alpha   90.00
_cell.angle_beta   90.00
_cell.angle_gamma   90.00
#
_symmetry.space_group_name_H-M   'P 1'
#
loop_
_entity.id
_entity.type
_entity.pdbx_description
1 polymer ?
#
loop_
_entity_poly.entity_id
_entity_poly.type
_entity_poly.pdbx_seq_one_letter_code
_entity_poly.pdbx_strand_id
1 'polypeptide(L)' 'EQVDKLTLHIDIAGKINRCIREFGLRDLGQLEQDLVFGDAGAKEVINMLRSKQNLSEENKLRLLIIYAIVCPE' A
#
# COMPACT_ATOMS: atom_id res chain seq x y z
N GLU A 1 -18.59 29.51 -2.89
CA GLU A 1 -18.81 28.27 -3.67
C GLU A 1 -17.52 27.64 -4.24
N GLN A 2 -16.78 28.28 -5.16
CA GLN A 2 -15.52 27.70 -5.67
C GLN A 2 -14.44 27.59 -4.58
N VAL A 3 -14.35 28.60 -3.70
CA VAL A 3 -13.42 28.59 -2.57
C VAL A 3 -13.76 27.47 -1.58
N ASP A 4 -15.04 27.27 -1.27
CA ASP A 4 -15.49 26.21 -0.35
C ASP A 4 -15.18 24.81 -0.91
N LYS A 5 -15.37 24.62 -2.23
CA LYS A 5 -14.99 23.38 -2.91
C LYS A 5 -13.48 23.14 -2.84
N LEU A 6 -12.66 24.17 -3.06
CA LEU A 6 -11.21 24.07 -2.95
C LEU A 6 -10.76 23.72 -1.52
N THR A 7 -11.33 24.37 -0.51
CA THR A 7 -11.06 24.06 0.90
C THR A 7 -11.39 22.60 1.22
N LEU A 8 -12.53 22.09 0.74
CA LEU A 8 -12.88 20.68 0.92
C LEU A 8 -11.85 19.73 0.30
N HIS A 9 -11.34 20.02 -0.90
CA HIS A 9 -10.29 19.21 -1.52
C HIS A 9 -8.99 19.22 -0.73
N ILE A 10 -8.60 20.37 -0.16
CA ILE A 10 -7.42 20.49 0.70
C ILE A 10 -7.59 19.59 1.93
N ASP A 11 -8.76 19.62 2.57
CA ASP A 11 -9.05 18.79 3.74
C ASP A 11 -9.02 17.29 3.42
N ILE A 12 -9.62 16.88 2.29
CA ILE A 12 -9.59 15.49 1.81
C ILE A 12 -8.16 15.04 1.53
N ALA A 13 -7.40 15.83 0.77
CA ALA A 13 -5.99 15.53 0.47
C ALA A 13 -5.16 15.42 1.76
N GLY A 14 -5.42 16.29 2.74
CA GLY A 14 -4.82 16.23 4.06
C GLY A 14 -5.12 14.92 4.80
N LYS A 15 -6.37 14.45 4.78
CA LYS A 15 -6.78 13.16 5.36
C LYS A 15 -6.11 11.98 4.65
N ILE A 16 -6.13 11.95 3.32
CA ILE A 16 -5.50 10.89 2.52
C ILE A 16 -4.00 10.80 2.82
N ASN A 17 -3.30 11.93 2.85
CA ASN A 17 -1.86 11.97 3.12
C ASN A 17 -1.51 11.54 4.56
N ARG A 18 -2.43 11.70 5.53
CA ARG A 18 -2.25 11.12 6.87
C ARG A 18 -2.40 9.60 6.81
N CYS A 19 -3.46 9.09 6.20
CA CYS A 19 -3.66 7.64 6.06
C CYS A 19 -2.49 6.95 5.34
N ILE A 20 -1.99 7.52 4.24
CA ILE A 20 -0.83 6.96 3.51
C ILE A 20 0.38 6.77 4.42
N ARG A 21 0.63 7.75 5.30
CA ARG A 21 1.76 7.71 6.24
C ARG A 21 1.51 6.76 7.41
N GLU A 22 0.36 6.89 8.06
CA GLU A 22 -0.01 6.09 9.24
C GLU A 22 -0.05 4.59 8.92
N PHE A 23 -0.60 4.21 7.77
CA PHE A 23 -0.69 2.81 7.36
C PHE A 23 0.48 2.33 6.50
N GLY A 24 1.50 3.16 6.28
CA GLY A 24 2.68 2.79 5.48
C GLY A 24 2.35 2.39 4.04
N LEU A 25 1.30 2.97 3.45
CA LEU A 25 0.75 2.54 2.15
C LEU A 25 1.69 2.78 0.98
N ARG A 26 2.64 3.72 1.11
CA ARG A 26 3.61 4.01 0.06
C ARG A 26 4.57 2.84 -0.17
N ASP A 27 5.16 2.31 0.91
CA ASP A 27 6.09 1.18 0.82
C ASP A 27 5.36 -0.09 0.38
N LEU A 28 4.15 -0.32 0.92
CA LEU A 28 3.30 -1.45 0.55
C LEU A 28 2.90 -1.38 -0.93
N GLY A 29 2.38 -0.25 -1.38
CA GLY A 29 1.93 -0.06 -2.75
C GLY A 29 3.08 -0.17 -3.77
N GLN A 30 4.29 0.26 -3.40
CA GLN A 30 5.47 0.05 -4.25
C GLN A 30 5.76 -1.43 -4.41
N LEU A 31 5.81 -2.20 -3.32
CA LEU A 31 6.04 -3.63 -3.40
C LEU A 31 4.95 -4.36 -4.21
N GLU A 32 3.68 -3.96 -4.06
CA GLU A 32 2.58 -4.52 -4.85
C GLU A 32 2.76 -4.27 -6.35
N GLN A 33 3.24 -3.07 -6.74
CA GLN A 33 3.57 -2.78 -8.12
C GLN A 33 4.76 -3.61 -8.60
N ASP A 34 5.84 -3.65 -7.83
CA ASP A 34 7.04 -4.40 -8.18
C ASP A 34 6.72 -5.89 -8.38
N LEU A 35 5.82 -6.46 -7.57
CA LEU A 35 5.32 -7.83 -7.76
C LEU A 35 4.56 -7.99 -9.09
N VAL A 36 3.68 -7.06 -9.43
CA VAL A 36 2.87 -7.11 -10.67
C VAL A 36 3.74 -6.91 -11.92
N PHE A 37 4.80 -6.10 -11.83
CA PHE A 37 5.72 -5.86 -12.93
C PHE A 37 6.89 -6.86 -13.01
N GLY A 38 7.04 -7.72 -11.99
CA GLY A 38 8.10 -8.75 -11.95
C GLY A 38 9.45 -8.27 -11.40
N ASP A 39 9.47 -7.08 -10.77
CA ASP A 39 10.66 -6.47 -10.17
C ASP A 39 10.92 -6.93 -8.72
N ALA A 40 9.96 -7.64 -8.10
CA ALA A 40 10.07 -8.20 -6.75
C ALA A 40 9.57 -9.65 -6.67
N GLY A 41 9.94 -10.36 -5.61
CA GLY A 41 9.49 -11.74 -5.38
C GLY A 41 9.33 -12.10 -3.90
N ALA A 42 9.45 -13.40 -3.61
CA ALA A 42 9.19 -13.95 -2.28
C ALA A 42 10.02 -13.28 -1.17
N LYS A 43 11.28 -12.93 -1.47
CA LYS A 43 12.20 -12.33 -0.50
C LYS A 43 11.68 -10.97 -0.01
N GLU A 44 11.21 -10.12 -0.91
CA GLU A 44 10.70 -8.79 -0.60
C GLU A 44 9.36 -8.88 0.17
N VAL A 45 8.49 -9.82 -0.20
CA VAL A 45 7.25 -10.12 0.53
C VAL A 45 7.55 -10.58 1.97
N ILE A 46 8.47 -11.53 2.14
CA ILE A 46 8.89 -12.01 3.47
C ILE A 46 9.48 -10.86 4.29
N ASN A 47 10.31 -10.02 3.69
CA ASN A 47 10.90 -8.86 4.36
C ASN A 47 9.84 -7.85 4.77
N MET A 48 8.85 -7.56 3.93
CA MET A 48 7.72 -6.69 4.26
C MET A 48 6.93 -7.24 5.45
N LEU A 49 6.54 -8.51 5.40
CA LEU A 49 5.78 -9.16 6.45
C LEU A 49 6.55 -9.27 7.76
N ARG A 50 7.89 -9.36 7.72
CA ARG A 50 8.75 -9.40 8.91
C ARG A 50 8.98 -8.01 9.50
N SER A 51 9.25 -7.01 8.67
CA SER A 51 9.67 -5.67 9.11
C SER A 51 8.50 -4.74 9.45
N LYS A 52 7.33 -4.93 8.84
CA LYS A 52 6.15 -4.08 9.04
C LYS A 52 5.04 -4.84 9.76
N GLN A 53 5.31 -5.29 10.98
CA GLN A 53 4.35 -6.05 11.81
C GLN A 53 3.03 -5.30 12.05
N ASN A 54 3.07 -3.96 12.07
CA ASN A 54 1.91 -3.11 12.33
C ASN A 54 1.00 -2.90 11.10
N LEU A 55 1.30 -3.52 9.94
CA LEU A 55 0.36 -3.54 8.82
C LEU A 55 -0.93 -4.25 9.24
N SER A 56 -2.08 -3.73 8.78
CA SER A 56 -3.36 -4.41 8.98
C SER A 56 -3.34 -5.80 8.34
N GLU A 57 -4.12 -6.72 8.93
CA GLU A 57 -4.29 -8.08 8.45
C GLU A 57 -4.80 -8.09 7.00
N GLU A 58 -5.67 -7.14 6.65
CA GLU A 58 -6.21 -6.95 5.30
C GLU A 58 -5.10 -6.61 4.29
N ASN A 59 -4.16 -5.72 4.65
CA ASN A 59 -3.05 -5.36 3.80
C ASN A 59 -2.06 -6.52 3.64
N LYS A 60 -1.80 -7.28 4.70
CA LYS A 60 -0.98 -8.50 4.64
C LYS A 60 -1.61 -9.56 3.73
N LEU A 61 -2.91 -9.78 3.88
CA LEU A 61 -3.67 -10.73 3.07
C LEU A 61 -3.69 -10.32 1.60
N ARG A 62 -3.95 -9.03 1.31
CA ARG A 62 -3.94 -8.48 -0.05
C ARG A 62 -2.58 -8.69 -0.72
N LEU A 63 -1.48 -8.39 -0.03
CA LEU A 63 -0.13 -8.61 -0.53
C LEU A 63 0.12 -10.08 -0.88
N LEU A 64 -0.30 -11.01 0.00
CA LEU A 64 -0.17 -12.45 -0.25
C LEU A 64 -1.02 -12.94 -1.42
N ILE A 65 -2.23 -12.41 -1.58
CA ILE A 65 -3.10 -12.71 -2.72
C ILE A 65 -2.46 -12.23 -4.02
N ILE A 66 -1.93 -10.99 -4.05
CA ILE A 66 -1.21 -10.47 -5.22
C ILE A 66 -0.04 -11.38 -5.55
N TYR A 67 0.81 -11.70 -4.57
CA TYR A 67 1.96 -12.60 -4.75
C TYR A 67 1.55 -13.96 -5.32
N ALA A 68 0.51 -14.61 -4.77
CA ALA A 68 0.05 -15.91 -5.23
C ALA A 68 -0.52 -15.88 -6.66
N ILE A 69 -1.11 -14.76 -7.09
CA ILE A 69 -1.62 -14.60 -8.46
C ILE A 69 -0.47 -14.41 -9.45
N VAL A 70 0.56 -13.65 -9.11
CA VAL A 70 1.68 -13.35 -10.01
C VAL A 70 2.75 -14.45 -10.02
N CYS A 71 2.84 -15.26 -8.97
CA CYS A 71 3.71 -16.43 -8.85
C CYS A 71 2.88 -17.71 -8.65
N PRO A 72 2.25 -18.25 -9.70
CA PRO A 72 1.35 -19.40 -9.61
C PRO A 72 2.05 -20.76 -9.49
N GLU A 73 3.38 -20.80 -9.56
CA GLU A 73 4.22 -22.00 -9.39
C GLU A 73 4.46 -22.33 -7.92
#